data_AF-A0A9E5P1W5-F1
#
_entry.id   AF-A0A9E5P1W5-F1
#
_cell.length_a   1.000
_cell.length_b   1.000
_cell.length_c   1.000
_cell.angle_alpha   90.00
_cell.angle_beta   90.00
_cell.angle_gamma   90.00
#
_symmetry.space_group_name_H-M   'P 1'
#
loop_
_entity.id
_entity.type
_entity.pdbx_description
1 polymer ?
#
loop_
_entity_poly.entity_id
_entity_poly.type
_entity_poly.pdbx_seq_one_letter_code
_entity_poly.pdbx_strand_id
1 'polypeptide(L)'
;MTILFFATDVHGSEICWKKFVSAAKFYEAEILILGGGMTGKAIVPILSQESDSYKVAFLEQESILHGEDEVEETVKRVRSRGYYPYRTTPDETAELSHTPDRVDEVFRSEVLRTVEEWLTYADEKLEGTGAGCIMTRHAADKSMCLSAHFRFAINCLLPIDCTSNHSPFP
;
A
#
# COMPACT_ATOMS: atom_id res chain seq x y z
N MET A 1 -22.24 17.12 14.21
CA MET A 1 -22.62 15.76 13.78
C MET A 1 -21.39 15.21 13.10
N THR A 2 -20.74 14.19 13.66
CA THR A 2 -19.46 13.70 13.12
C THR A 2 -19.70 12.59 12.12
N ILE A 3 -19.18 12.73 10.89
CA ILE A 3 -19.28 11.69 9.85
C ILE A 3 -18.00 10.86 9.82
N LEU A 4 -18.17 9.54 9.90
CA LEU A 4 -17.08 8.57 9.89
C LEU A 4 -17.22 7.62 8.70
N PHE A 5 -16.11 7.36 8.02
CA PHE A 5 -16.01 6.34 6.97
C PHE A 5 -15.11 5.20 7.43
N PHE A 6 -15.66 3.99 7.49
CA PHE A 6 -14.93 2.79 7.88
C PHE A 6 -14.79 1.83 6.70
N ALA A 7 -13.58 1.32 6.49
CA ALA A 7 -13.28 0.24 5.56
C ALA A 7 -12.36 -0.79 6.21
N THR A 8 -12.34 -2.02 5.69
CA THR A 8 -11.45 -3.10 6.14
C THR A 8 -10.89 -3.88 4.97
N ASP A 9 -9.74 -4.54 5.17
CA ASP A 9 -9.18 -5.56 4.29
C ASP A 9 -8.89 -5.07 2.86
N VAL A 10 -8.18 -3.95 2.77
CA VAL A 10 -7.70 -3.37 1.50
C VAL A 10 -6.71 -4.31 0.79
N HIS A 11 -5.97 -5.14 1.53
CA HIS A 11 -5.04 -6.16 1.00
C HIS A 11 -4.09 -5.65 -0.09
N GLY A 12 -3.41 -4.52 0.17
CA GLY A 12 -2.45 -3.93 -0.75
C GLY A 12 -3.05 -3.32 -2.02
N SER A 13 -4.38 -3.30 -2.19
CA SER A 13 -5.02 -2.78 -3.41
C SER A 13 -4.93 -1.26 -3.46
N GLU A 14 -4.12 -0.76 -4.39
CA GLU A 14 -3.94 0.68 -4.59
C GLU A 14 -5.25 1.39 -5.00
N ILE A 15 -6.15 0.70 -5.72
CA ILE A 15 -7.46 1.27 -6.07
C ILE A 15 -8.34 1.41 -4.84
N CYS A 16 -8.38 0.38 -3.98
CA CYS A 16 -9.16 0.45 -2.74
C CYS A 16 -8.61 1.54 -1.81
N TRP A 17 -7.29 1.67 -1.71
CA TRP A 17 -6.64 2.75 -0.98
C TRP A 17 -7.06 4.13 -1.49
N LYS A 18 -6.94 4.39 -2.80
CA LYS A 18 -7.31 5.68 -3.40
C LYS A 18 -8.79 6.02 -3.19
N LYS A 19 -9.68 5.03 -3.27
CA LYS A 19 -11.11 5.19 -2.98
C LYS A 19 -11.36 5.52 -1.50
N PHE A 20 -10.67 4.83 -0.59
CA PHE A 20 -10.75 5.07 0.85
C PHE A 20 -10.33 6.51 1.20
N VAL A 21 -9.20 6.99 0.68
CA VAL A 21 -8.75 8.37 0.89
C VAL A 21 -9.74 9.37 0.29
N SER A 22 -10.22 9.11 -0.93
CA SER A 22 -11.20 9.98 -1.60
C SER A 22 -12.55 10.05 -0.88
N ALA A 23 -12.85 9.09 -0.01
CA ALA A 23 -14.08 9.04 0.77
C ALA A 23 -14.22 10.25 1.71
N ALA A 24 -13.10 10.82 2.20
CA ALA A 24 -13.12 12.02 3.03
C ALA A 24 -13.87 13.17 2.34
N LYS A 25 -13.47 13.50 1.12
CA LYS A 25 -14.11 14.56 0.34
C LYS A 25 -15.49 14.17 -0.17
N PHE A 26 -15.64 12.93 -0.63
CA PHE A 26 -16.88 12.49 -1.28
C PHE A 26 -18.07 12.38 -0.31
N TYR A 27 -17.82 11.91 0.90
CA TYR A 27 -18.86 11.75 1.93
C TYR A 27 -18.80 12.84 3.01
N GLU A 28 -17.92 13.83 2.87
CA GLU A 28 -17.65 14.85 3.91
C GLU A 28 -17.30 14.19 5.25
N ALA A 29 -16.54 13.09 5.20
CA ALA A 29 -16.13 12.35 6.39
C ALA A 29 -14.99 13.09 7.10
N GLU A 30 -15.21 13.40 8.38
CA GLU A 30 -14.23 14.00 9.27
C GLU A 30 -13.20 12.98 9.77
N ILE A 31 -13.59 11.70 9.82
CA ILE A 31 -12.75 10.60 10.31
C ILE A 31 -12.80 9.43 9.33
N LEU A 32 -11.62 9.04 8.83
CA LEU A 32 -11.42 7.82 8.07
C LEU A 32 -10.81 6.74 8.98
N ILE A 33 -11.37 5.54 8.98
CA ILE A 33 -10.83 4.39 9.71
C ILE A 33 -10.61 3.22 8.75
N LEU A 34 -9.36 2.76 8.63
CA LEU A 34 -9.00 1.54 7.92
C LEU A 34 -8.62 0.43 8.91
N GLY A 35 -9.47 -0.59 8.98
CA GLY A 35 -9.23 -1.84 9.71
C GLY A 35 -8.65 -2.96 8.83
N GLY A 36 -8.33 -4.08 9.47
CA GLY A 36 -8.01 -5.34 8.78
C GLY A 36 -6.62 -5.38 8.13
N GLY A 37 -6.43 -6.34 7.23
CA GLY A 37 -5.14 -6.60 6.57
C GLY A 37 -4.82 -5.56 5.49
N MET A 38 -3.68 -4.87 5.62
CA MET A 38 -3.23 -3.87 4.64
C MET A 38 -2.22 -4.41 3.63
N THR A 39 -1.53 -5.51 3.95
CA THR A 39 -0.52 -6.09 3.06
C THR A 39 -1.12 -6.72 1.82
N GLY A 40 -0.39 -6.60 0.71
CA GLY A 40 -0.65 -7.32 -0.52
C GLY A 40 -0.49 -8.83 -0.36
N LYS A 41 -0.91 -9.54 -1.38
CA LYS A 41 -1.03 -11.01 -1.41
C LYS A 41 0.30 -11.70 -1.65
N ALA A 42 1.06 -11.24 -2.65
CA ALA A 42 2.30 -11.84 -3.07
C ALA A 42 3.12 -10.89 -3.95
N ILE A 43 4.41 -11.23 -4.13
CA ILE A 43 5.27 -10.65 -5.15
C ILE A 43 4.90 -11.26 -6.51
N VAL A 44 4.87 -10.42 -7.54
CA VAL A 44 4.71 -10.82 -8.94
C VAL A 44 5.98 -10.43 -9.69
N PRO A 45 6.84 -11.39 -10.05
CA PRO A 45 8.07 -11.10 -10.76
C PRO A 45 7.77 -10.67 -12.21
N ILE A 46 8.43 -9.61 -12.64
CA ILE A 46 8.48 -9.14 -14.03
C ILE A 46 9.90 -9.41 -14.51
N LEU A 47 10.06 -10.47 -15.29
CA LEU A 47 11.35 -11.00 -15.73
C LEU A 47 11.85 -10.23 -16.94
N SER A 48 12.99 -9.53 -16.84
CA SER A 48 13.64 -8.95 -18.01
C SER A 48 14.18 -10.05 -18.93
N GLN A 49 13.95 -9.92 -20.23
CA GLN A 49 14.47 -10.78 -21.29
C GLN A 49 15.40 -9.98 -22.22
N GLU A 50 15.94 -10.65 -23.24
CA GLU A 50 16.71 -9.96 -24.29
C GLU A 50 15.82 -9.01 -25.11
N SER A 51 16.45 -7.98 -25.70
CA SER A 51 15.78 -7.06 -26.65
C SER A 51 14.58 -6.29 -26.10
N ASP A 52 14.67 -5.75 -24.88
CA ASP A 52 13.65 -4.89 -24.25
C ASP A 52 12.26 -5.56 -24.13
N SER A 53 12.27 -6.87 -23.89
CA SER A 53 11.06 -7.66 -23.63
C SER A 53 11.04 -8.16 -22.20
N TYR A 54 9.84 -8.37 -21.65
CA TYR A 54 9.65 -8.81 -20.27
C TYR A 54 8.62 -9.92 -20.19
N LYS A 55 8.87 -10.95 -19.39
CA LYS A 55 7.90 -12.01 -19.11
C LYS A 55 7.25 -11.79 -17.75
N VAL A 56 5.93 -11.85 -17.68
CA VAL A 56 5.16 -11.82 -16.44
C VAL A 56 4.15 -12.95 -16.41
N ALA A 57 3.99 -13.60 -15.26
CA ALA A 57 2.92 -14.54 -14.98
C ALA A 57 2.05 -13.96 -13.88
N PHE A 58 0.80 -13.62 -14.19
CA PHE A 58 -0.10 -12.97 -13.27
C PHE A 58 -1.52 -13.53 -13.39
N LEU A 59 -2.07 -14.02 -12.27
CA LEU A 59 -3.40 -14.66 -12.22
C LEU A 59 -3.58 -15.76 -13.28
N GLU A 60 -2.61 -16.68 -13.35
CA GLU A 60 -2.59 -17.80 -14.30
C GLU A 60 -2.48 -17.39 -15.79
N GLN A 61 -2.25 -16.10 -16.05
CA GLN A 61 -2.02 -15.58 -17.39
C GLN A 61 -0.54 -15.24 -17.55
N GLU A 62 0.13 -15.90 -18.50
CA GLU A 62 1.45 -15.49 -18.95
C GLU A 62 1.32 -14.41 -20.04
N SER A 63 2.20 -13.42 -19.99
CA SER A 63 2.27 -12.37 -21.01
C SER A 63 3.74 -12.00 -21.26
N ILE A 64 4.05 -11.75 -22.52
CA ILE A 64 5.29 -11.10 -22.94
C ILE A 64 4.94 -9.63 -23.16
N LEU A 65 5.70 -8.75 -22.51
CA LEU A 65 5.57 -7.31 -22.58
C LEU A 65 6.71 -6.78 -23.44
N HIS A 66 6.42 -5.77 -24.25
CA HIS A 66 7.37 -5.14 -25.16
C HIS A 66 7.55 -3.67 -24.80
N GLY A 67 8.74 -3.34 -24.28
CA GLY A 67 9.09 -2.00 -23.85
C GLY A 67 8.48 -1.58 -22.51
N GLU A 68 8.94 -0.41 -22.05
CA GLU A 68 8.61 0.12 -20.72
C GLU A 68 7.14 0.48 -20.53
N ASP A 69 6.45 0.94 -21.57
CA ASP A 69 5.04 1.34 -21.48
C ASP A 69 4.13 0.16 -21.07
N GLU A 70 4.31 -1.01 -21.69
CA GLU A 70 3.54 -2.22 -21.35
C GLU A 70 3.90 -2.76 -19.95
N VAL A 71 5.14 -2.56 -19.52
CA VAL A 71 5.58 -2.88 -18.16
C VAL A 71 4.88 -1.97 -17.15
N GLU A 72 4.84 -0.66 -17.39
CA GLU A 72 4.15 0.28 -16.50
C GLU A 72 2.65 -0.02 -16.39
N GLU A 73 1.98 -0.32 -17.49
CA GLU A 73 0.57 -0.71 -17.49
C GLU A 73 0.35 -1.99 -16.67
N THR A 74 1.25 -2.96 -16.82
CA THR A 74 1.22 -4.20 -16.05
C THR A 74 1.46 -3.94 -14.57
N VAL A 75 2.44 -3.10 -14.21
CA VAL A 75 2.72 -2.69 -12.83
C VAL A 75 1.46 -2.09 -12.18
N LYS A 76 0.78 -1.15 -12.87
CA LYS A 76 -0.49 -0.55 -12.41
C LYS A 76 -1.56 -1.63 -12.24
N ARG A 77 -1.66 -2.57 -13.19
CA ARG A 77 -2.62 -3.70 -13.15
C ARG A 77 -2.37 -4.63 -11.95
N VAL A 78 -1.11 -4.94 -11.66
CA VAL A 78 -0.70 -5.80 -10.53
C VAL A 78 -1.00 -5.11 -9.20
N ARG A 79 -0.57 -3.85 -9.02
CA ARG A 79 -0.80 -3.06 -7.80
C ARG A 79 -2.27 -2.85 -7.48
N SER A 80 -3.09 -2.58 -8.51
CA SER A 80 -4.53 -2.39 -8.31
C SER A 80 -5.23 -3.62 -7.70
N ARG A 81 -4.67 -4.82 -7.85
CA ARG A 81 -5.23 -6.08 -7.34
C ARG A 81 -4.61 -6.54 -6.02
N GLY A 82 -3.71 -5.74 -5.46
CA GLY A 82 -3.07 -6.02 -4.17
C GLY A 82 -1.86 -6.94 -4.26
N TYR A 83 -1.08 -6.84 -5.34
CA TYR A 83 0.16 -7.59 -5.52
C TYR A 83 1.34 -6.63 -5.68
N TYR A 84 2.55 -7.11 -5.37
CA TYR A 84 3.77 -6.33 -5.44
C TYR A 84 4.55 -6.66 -6.72
N PRO A 85 4.54 -5.79 -7.75
CA PRO A 85 5.34 -6.04 -8.93
C PRO A 85 6.83 -5.87 -8.60
N TYR A 86 7.63 -6.87 -8.91
CA TYR A 86 9.08 -6.87 -8.66
C TYR A 86 9.82 -7.11 -9.98
N ARG A 87 10.57 -6.11 -10.44
CA ARG A 87 11.41 -6.25 -11.64
C ARG A 87 12.65 -7.05 -11.27
N THR A 88 12.93 -8.11 -12.01
CA THR A 88 14.00 -9.07 -11.68
C THR A 88 14.49 -9.77 -12.93
N THR A 89 15.62 -10.47 -12.84
CA THR A 89 16.10 -11.36 -13.90
C THR A 89 15.69 -12.81 -13.66
N PRO A 90 15.73 -13.69 -14.69
CA PRO A 90 15.54 -15.13 -14.49
C PRO A 90 16.53 -15.74 -13.50
N ASP A 91 17.79 -15.32 -13.54
CA ASP A 91 18.85 -15.80 -12.64
C ASP A 91 18.57 -15.41 -11.19
N GLU A 92 18.26 -14.14 -10.94
CA GLU A 92 17.89 -13.65 -9.60
C GLU A 92 16.62 -14.35 -9.08
N THR A 93 15.64 -14.60 -9.95
CA THR A 93 14.40 -15.32 -9.56
C THR A 93 14.72 -16.75 -9.16
N ALA A 94 15.62 -17.41 -9.88
CA ALA A 94 16.07 -18.76 -9.53
C ALA A 94 16.80 -18.76 -8.18
N GLU A 95 17.68 -17.80 -7.92
CA GLU A 95 18.37 -17.64 -6.63
C GLU A 95 17.38 -17.38 -5.47
N LEU A 96 16.40 -16.50 -5.67
CA LEU A 96 15.34 -16.21 -4.71
C LEU A 96 14.50 -17.46 -4.40
N SER A 97 14.24 -18.30 -5.40
CA SER A 97 13.48 -19.55 -5.21
C SER A 97 14.17 -20.55 -4.29
N HIS A 98 15.49 -20.46 -4.15
CA HIS A 98 16.29 -21.30 -3.27
C HIS A 98 16.61 -20.64 -1.91
N THR A 99 16.22 -19.38 -1.71
CA THR A 99 16.57 -18.59 -0.53
C THR A 99 15.33 -17.95 0.12
N PRO A 100 14.58 -18.69 0.95
CA PRO A 100 13.34 -18.20 1.55
C PRO A 100 13.50 -16.87 2.31
N ASP A 101 14.56 -16.71 3.09
CA ASP A 101 14.82 -15.49 3.87
C ASP A 101 14.96 -14.24 2.98
N ARG A 102 15.48 -14.41 1.76
CA ARG A 102 15.62 -13.32 0.78
C ARG A 102 14.27 -12.94 0.17
N VAL A 103 13.39 -13.92 -0.05
CA VAL A 103 12.01 -13.65 -0.51
C VAL A 103 11.24 -12.85 0.54
N ASP A 104 11.37 -13.22 1.81
CA ASP A 104 10.76 -12.49 2.92
C ASP A 104 11.31 -11.06 3.04
N GLU A 105 12.60 -10.87 2.83
CA GLU A 105 13.23 -9.55 2.81
C GLU A 105 12.66 -8.67 1.69
N VAL A 106 12.58 -9.20 0.46
CA VAL A 106 12.00 -8.50 -0.70
C VAL A 106 10.53 -8.18 -0.45
N PHE A 107 9.77 -9.12 0.10
CA PHE A 107 8.36 -8.91 0.40
C PHE A 107 8.19 -7.77 1.41
N ARG A 108 8.96 -7.79 2.50
CA ARG A 108 8.93 -6.73 3.51
C ARG A 108 9.32 -5.38 2.92
N SER A 109 10.34 -5.30 2.07
CA SER A 109 10.71 -4.03 1.42
C SER A 109 9.59 -3.49 0.54
N GLU A 110 8.91 -4.36 -0.21
CA GLU A 110 7.80 -3.97 -1.09
C GLU A 110 6.56 -3.50 -0.32
N VAL A 111 6.27 -4.14 0.82
CA VAL A 111 5.23 -3.69 1.76
C VAL A 111 5.55 -2.29 2.25
N LEU A 112 6.78 -2.04 2.70
CA LEU A 112 7.18 -0.74 3.25
C LEU A 112 7.12 0.36 2.21
N ARG A 113 7.69 0.10 1.03
CA ARG A 113 7.67 1.03 -0.11
C ARG A 113 6.25 1.41 -0.50
N THR A 114 5.34 0.44 -0.54
CA THR A 114 3.93 0.68 -0.88
C THR A 114 3.24 1.54 0.17
N VAL A 115 3.50 1.27 1.45
CA VAL A 115 2.92 2.04 2.54
C VAL A 115 3.46 3.48 2.55
N GLU A 116 4.74 3.69 2.29
CA GLU A 116 5.31 5.04 2.14
C GLU A 116 4.67 5.82 0.99
N GLU A 117 4.48 5.18 -0.17
CA GLU A 117 3.76 5.76 -1.31
C GLU A 117 2.30 6.10 -0.95
N TRP A 118 1.65 5.24 -0.17
CA TRP A 118 0.27 5.44 0.27
C TRP A 118 0.13 6.59 1.25
N LEU A 119 1.05 6.71 2.22
CA LEU A 119 1.10 7.83 3.17
C LEU A 119 1.30 9.14 2.42
N THR A 120 2.26 9.19 1.49
CA THR A 120 2.50 10.36 0.64
C THR A 120 1.24 10.75 -0.13
N TYR A 121 0.57 9.79 -0.77
CA TYR A 121 -0.68 10.03 -1.49
C TYR A 121 -1.80 10.55 -0.58
N ALA A 122 -1.93 10.01 0.64
CA ALA A 122 -2.94 10.45 1.59
C ALA A 122 -2.66 11.86 2.11
N ASP A 123 -1.40 12.20 2.40
CA ASP A 123 -1.00 13.54 2.82
C ASP A 123 -1.39 14.57 1.76
N GLU A 124 -1.05 14.32 0.49
CA GLU A 124 -1.42 15.20 -0.62
C GLU A 124 -2.94 15.35 -0.83
N LYS A 125 -3.73 14.31 -0.54
CA LYS A 125 -5.19 14.31 -0.81
C LYS A 125 -6.03 14.78 0.36
N LEU A 126 -5.54 14.62 1.58
CA LEU A 126 -6.21 15.06 2.80
C LEU A 126 -5.79 16.46 3.23
N GLU A 127 -4.72 17.01 2.65
CA GLU A 127 -4.32 18.40 2.87
C GLU A 127 -5.51 19.36 2.65
N GLY A 128 -5.74 20.24 3.63
CA GLY A 128 -6.82 21.22 3.62
C GLY A 128 -8.23 20.67 3.85
N THR A 129 -8.42 19.35 4.00
CA THR A 129 -9.74 18.76 4.28
C THR A 129 -10.12 18.77 5.76
N GLY A 130 -9.13 18.82 6.66
CA GLY A 130 -9.33 18.68 8.11
C GLY A 130 -9.68 17.26 8.56
N ALA A 131 -9.80 16.29 7.64
CA ALA A 131 -10.13 14.91 7.97
C ALA A 131 -8.96 14.19 8.65
N GLY A 132 -9.25 13.45 9.72
CA GLY A 132 -8.30 12.56 10.39
C GLY A 132 -8.31 11.15 9.80
N CYS A 133 -7.15 10.49 9.73
CA CYS A 133 -7.05 9.11 9.26
C CYS A 133 -6.45 8.18 10.32
N ILE A 134 -7.13 7.07 10.60
CA ILE A 134 -6.71 6.05 11.56
C ILE A 134 -6.57 4.72 10.83
N MET A 135 -5.43 4.05 10.99
CA MET A 135 -5.18 2.73 10.41
C MET A 135 -4.81 1.72 11.49
N THR A 136 -5.31 0.49 11.37
CA THR A 136 -4.92 -0.61 12.27
C THR A 136 -3.54 -1.15 11.91
N ARG A 137 -2.75 -1.52 12.93
CA ARG A 137 -1.37 -2.03 12.79
C ARG A 137 -1.32 -3.49 12.31
N HIS A 138 -2.30 -3.98 11.55
CA HIS A 138 -2.20 -5.34 11.01
C HIS A 138 -1.36 -5.29 9.72
N ALA A 139 -0.05 -5.38 9.95
CA ALA A 139 1.04 -5.49 8.99
C ALA A 139 1.48 -4.19 8.28
N ALA A 140 2.27 -3.38 9.00
CA ALA A 140 3.46 -2.75 8.44
C ALA A 140 4.33 -2.18 9.58
N ASP A 141 5.64 -2.25 9.35
CA ASP A 141 6.75 -1.93 10.24
C ASP A 141 6.72 -0.47 10.74
N LYS A 142 7.66 -0.10 11.61
CA LYS A 142 7.80 1.19 12.30
C LYS A 142 7.78 2.44 11.40
N SER A 143 7.93 2.31 10.07
CA SER A 143 7.93 3.44 9.11
C SER A 143 6.60 4.19 9.02
N MET A 144 5.48 3.54 9.37
CA MET A 144 4.17 4.19 9.30
C MET A 144 3.95 5.31 10.34
N CYS A 145 4.87 5.48 11.30
CA CYS A 145 4.82 6.56 12.31
C CYS A 145 5.28 7.94 11.80
N LEU A 146 5.55 8.11 10.50
CA LEU A 146 6.19 9.32 9.98
C LEU A 146 5.23 10.36 9.35
N SER A 147 3.96 10.02 9.06
CA SER A 147 3.02 11.01 8.52
C SER A 147 2.26 11.76 9.63
N ALA A 148 2.09 13.07 9.42
CA ALA A 148 1.40 13.97 10.34
C ALA A 148 -0.13 13.73 10.44
N HIS A 149 -0.72 13.05 9.44
CA HIS A 149 -2.16 12.80 9.35
C HIS A 149 -2.59 11.44 9.92
N PHE A 150 -1.63 10.54 10.15
CA PHE A 150 -1.92 9.19 10.61
C PHE A 150 -1.71 9.05 12.11
N ARG A 151 -2.71 8.48 12.77
CA ARG A 151 -2.59 8.09 14.18
C ARG A 151 -2.98 6.62 14.38
N PHE A 152 -2.14 5.89 15.12
CA PHE A 152 -2.37 4.47 15.39
C PHE A 152 -3.34 4.27 16.54
N ALA A 153 -4.37 3.45 16.31
CA ALA A 153 -5.14 2.86 17.40
C ALA A 153 -4.35 1.67 17.97
N ILE A 154 -3.45 1.94 18.94
CA ILE A 154 -2.82 0.88 19.72
C ILE A 154 -3.80 0.48 20.83
N ASN A 155 -4.47 -0.66 20.66
CA ASN A 155 -5.14 -1.43 21.72
C ASN A 155 -5.88 -0.60 22.79
N CYS A 156 -6.69 0.38 22.39
CA CYS A 156 -7.51 1.18 23.29
C CYS A 156 -8.81 1.61 22.59
N LEU A 157 -9.92 1.48 23.33
CA LEU A 157 -11.23 2.09 23.08
C LEU A 157 -11.16 3.64 23.21
N LEU A 158 -10.19 4.29 22.54
CA LEU A 158 -9.67 5.67 22.73
C LEU A 158 -8.74 5.79 23.96
N PRO A 159 -7.70 6.67 23.98
CA PRO A 159 -7.49 7.83 23.13
C PRO A 159 -6.15 7.85 22.37
N ILE A 160 -6.13 8.79 21.44
CA ILE A 160 -5.09 9.09 20.47
C ILE A 160 -4.14 10.16 21.05
N ASP A 161 -2.86 9.82 21.26
CA ASP A 161 -1.73 10.75 21.14
C ASP A 161 -0.42 9.99 20.94
N CYS A 162 0.50 10.50 20.12
CA CYS A 162 1.80 9.83 19.94
C CYS A 162 3.00 10.61 20.49
N THR A 163 2.94 11.93 20.74
CA THR A 163 3.93 12.71 21.54
C THR A 163 3.50 14.20 21.65
N SER A 164 2.39 14.55 22.32
CA SER A 164 1.92 15.90 22.76
C SER A 164 2.56 17.16 22.13
N ASN A 165 1.83 18.17 21.66
CA ASN A 165 1.15 19.09 22.60
C ASN A 165 0.18 20.09 21.92
N HIS A 166 -0.79 19.64 21.13
CA HIS A 166 -1.95 20.48 20.77
C HIS A 166 -3.24 19.67 20.84
N SER A 167 -4.21 20.21 21.59
CA SER A 167 -5.45 19.57 22.03
C SER A 167 -6.45 19.33 20.88
N PRO A 168 -7.44 18.44 21.08
CA PRO A 168 -8.10 17.70 20.01
C PRO A 168 -9.36 18.41 19.55
N PHE A 169 -9.34 18.93 18.31
CA PHE A 169 -10.46 19.52 17.56
C PHE A 169 -11.15 20.75 18.21
N PRO A 170 -11.56 21.76 17.42
CA PRO A 170 -12.54 22.76 17.87
C PRO A 170 -13.94 22.15 18.00
#